data_AF-A0A932T849-F1
#
_entry.id   AF-A0A932T849-F1
#
_cell.length_a   1.000
_cell.length_b   1.000
_cell.length_c   1.000
_cell.angle_alpha   90.00
_cell.angle_beta   90.00
_cell.angle_gamma   90.00
#
_symmetry.space_group_name_H-M   'P 1'
#
loop_
_entity.id
_entity.type
_entity.pdbx_description
1 polymer ?
#
loop_
_entity_poly.entity_id
_entity_poly.type
_entity_poly.pdbx_seq_one_letter_code
_entity_poly.pdbx_strand_id
1 'polypeptide(L)'
;YYPIYRNFIWAARASGNFSWGEEKTVYYLGGIDNWMILGANDPTNTGEYKYFNSSNVPSSSQNYAFQALAINLRGNIQNTGNGNNALVFNSEFRLPVFTTLLSRPINNIFLRNFQLTQFVDLGTAWEGSIEAIKRPTVRSGLPPVQVVIQPRGVGPFVGGYGFGARSSIFGYFLKVDAGWSMNGFFKGNPIVYISMGVDF
;
A
#
# COMPACT_ATOMS: atom_id res chain seq x y z
N TYR A 1 13.41 -13.38 -3.97
CA TYR A 1 13.35 -13.07 -5.41
C TYR A 1 13.54 -14.34 -6.20
N TYR A 2 12.78 -14.52 -7.27
CA TYR A 2 12.86 -15.68 -8.15
C TYR A 2 13.06 -15.19 -9.60
N PRO A 3 14.17 -15.56 -10.26
CA PRO A 3 14.39 -15.20 -11.66
C PRO A 3 13.43 -15.98 -12.56
N ILE A 4 12.78 -15.29 -13.49
CA ILE A 4 11.88 -15.90 -14.48
C ILE A 4 12.61 -16.04 -15.82
N TYR A 5 13.13 -14.92 -16.32
CA TYR A 5 13.82 -14.88 -17.62
C TYR A 5 14.76 -13.68 -17.71
N ARG A 6 16.06 -13.93 -17.85
CA ARG A 6 17.10 -12.88 -17.85
C ARG A 6 16.92 -11.97 -16.63
N ASN A 7 16.60 -10.69 -16.85
CA ASN A 7 16.40 -9.69 -15.80
C ASN A 7 14.95 -9.62 -15.29
N PHE A 8 14.01 -10.38 -15.87
CA PHE A 8 12.64 -10.48 -15.38
C PHE A 8 12.59 -11.35 -14.12
N ILE A 9 12.06 -10.80 -13.04
CA ILE A 9 11.99 -11.47 -11.74
C ILE A 9 10.58 -11.44 -11.16
N TRP A 10 10.28 -12.42 -10.32
CA TRP A 10 9.20 -12.37 -9.34
C TRP A 10 9.78 -12.05 -7.97
N ALA A 11 9.15 -11.14 -7.25
CA ALA A 11 9.53 -10.70 -5.93
C ALA A 11 8.34 -10.85 -5.00
N ALA A 12 8.55 -11.50 -3.85
CA ALA A 12 7.55 -11.59 -2.80
C ALA A 12 8.15 -11.06 -1.49
N ARG A 13 7.32 -10.38 -0.69
CA ARG A 13 7.67 -9.84 0.62
C ARG A 13 6.53 -10.10 1.59
N ALA A 14 6.86 -10.47 2.81
CA ALA A 14 5.94 -10.50 3.94
C ALA A 14 6.51 -9.62 5.05
N SER A 15 5.64 -8.86 5.71
CA SER A 15 5.98 -8.01 6.85
C SER A 15 4.93 -8.21 7.95
N GLY A 16 5.39 -8.28 9.19
CA GLY A 16 4.55 -8.41 10.37
C GLY A 16 5.05 -7.52 11.48
N ASN A 17 4.15 -6.72 12.01
CA ASN A 17 4.42 -5.79 13.10
C ASN A 17 3.50 -6.10 14.27
N PHE A 18 4.07 -6.23 15.46
CA PHE A 18 3.34 -6.59 16.68
C PHE A 18 3.84 -5.71 17.82
N SER A 19 2.94 -4.97 18.46
CA SER A 19 3.26 -4.10 19.58
C SER A 19 2.67 -4.66 20.88
N TRP A 20 3.55 -4.97 21.84
CA TRP A 20 3.22 -5.45 23.18
C TRP A 20 3.59 -4.41 24.25
N GLY A 21 3.10 -4.60 25.48
CA GLY A 21 3.33 -3.68 26.61
C GLY A 21 2.21 -2.66 26.81
N GLU A 22 2.46 -1.73 27.74
CA GLU A 22 1.51 -0.68 28.15
C GLU A 22 1.42 0.47 27.13
N GLU A 23 2.56 0.85 26.53
CA GLU A 23 2.64 1.92 25.52
C GLU A 23 2.78 1.30 24.13
N LYS A 24 1.71 1.34 23.33
CA LYS A 24 1.64 0.63 22.05
C LYS A 24 1.93 1.54 20.86
N THR A 25 2.33 0.92 19.76
CA THR A 25 2.43 1.55 18.45
C THR A 25 1.16 1.26 17.65
N VAL A 26 0.51 2.28 17.12
CA VAL A 26 -0.57 2.12 16.13
C VAL A 26 0.04 1.96 14.74
N TYR A 27 -0.35 0.90 14.03
CA TYR A 27 0.06 0.65 12.66
C TYR A 27 -1.05 1.03 11.69
N TYR A 28 -0.80 2.03 10.85
CA TYR A 28 -1.74 2.47 9.82
C TYR A 28 -1.53 1.69 8.52
N LEU A 29 -2.51 0.86 8.16
CA LEU A 29 -2.49 0.04 6.96
C LEU A 29 -2.99 0.83 5.74
N GLY A 30 -2.23 0.80 4.65
CA GLY A 30 -2.64 1.42 3.39
C GLY A 30 -1.57 2.28 2.74
N GLY A 31 -1.71 2.54 1.45
CA GLY A 31 -0.79 3.41 0.69
C GLY A 31 0.58 2.77 0.43
N ILE A 32 1.56 3.63 0.15
CA ILE A 32 2.95 3.24 -0.10
C ILE A 32 3.93 4.14 0.64
N ASP A 33 5.17 3.68 0.77
CA ASP A 33 6.25 4.50 1.29
C ASP A 33 6.58 5.67 0.35
N ASN A 34 6.99 6.80 0.94
CA ASN A 34 7.36 8.01 0.21
C ASN A 34 6.35 8.45 -0.85
N TRP A 35 5.04 8.27 -0.57
CA TRP A 35 3.99 8.72 -1.47
C TRP A 35 3.99 10.25 -1.57
N MET A 36 4.34 10.77 -2.75
CA MET A 36 4.34 12.18 -3.04
C MET A 36 2.91 12.70 -3.09
N ILE A 37 2.58 13.55 -2.12
CA ILE A 37 1.30 14.28 -2.04
C ILE A 37 1.35 15.40 -3.07
N LEU A 38 0.61 15.24 -4.15
CA LEU A 38 0.45 16.27 -5.18
C LEU A 38 -0.89 16.99 -5.00
N GLY A 39 -0.83 18.32 -4.91
CA GLY A 39 -1.99 19.18 -4.68
C GLY A 39 -2.46 19.21 -3.23
N ALA A 40 -3.62 19.82 -2.99
CA ALA A 40 -4.24 19.86 -1.67
C ALA A 40 -4.66 18.44 -1.22
N ASN A 41 -4.29 18.07 0.01
CA ASN A 41 -4.71 16.79 0.60
C ASN A 41 -6.17 16.85 1.10
N ASP A 42 -6.64 18.01 1.58
CA ASP A 42 -8.04 18.29 1.86
C ASP A 42 -8.55 19.33 0.84
N PRO A 43 -9.02 18.88 -0.33
CA PRO A 43 -9.44 19.81 -1.38
C PRO A 43 -10.77 20.51 -1.07
N THR A 44 -11.58 19.99 -0.14
CA THR A 44 -12.93 20.50 0.17
C THR A 44 -13.00 21.23 1.51
N ASN A 45 -11.92 21.22 2.31
CA ASN A 45 -11.87 21.75 3.68
C ASN A 45 -12.95 21.13 4.59
N THR A 46 -13.28 19.86 4.36
CA THR A 46 -14.31 19.13 5.11
C THR A 46 -13.71 18.09 6.07
N GLY A 47 -12.38 17.93 6.07
CA GLY A 47 -11.70 16.85 6.77
C GLY A 47 -11.69 15.51 6.01
N GLU A 48 -12.20 15.49 4.76
CA GLU A 48 -12.08 14.36 3.84
C GLU A 48 -10.75 14.44 3.08
N TYR A 49 -9.75 13.66 3.51
CA TYR A 49 -8.43 13.67 2.91
C TYR A 49 -8.32 12.70 1.72
N LYS A 50 -7.57 13.12 0.70
CA LYS A 50 -7.32 12.35 -0.52
C LYS A 50 -6.40 11.14 -0.28
N TYR A 51 -5.43 11.27 0.62
CA TYR A 51 -4.38 10.26 0.81
C TYR A 51 -4.51 9.47 2.12
N PHE A 52 -5.41 9.86 3.03
CA PHE A 52 -5.58 9.27 4.36
C PHE A 52 -7.06 9.21 4.75
N ASN A 53 -7.50 8.13 5.41
CA ASN A 53 -8.86 8.04 5.94
C ASN A 53 -8.94 8.58 7.38
N SER A 54 -9.45 9.80 7.58
CA SER A 54 -9.62 10.42 8.90
C SER A 54 -10.76 9.81 9.73
N SER A 55 -11.78 9.24 9.08
CA SER A 55 -12.92 8.63 9.76
C SER A 55 -12.57 7.32 10.46
N ASN A 56 -11.48 6.67 10.07
CA ASN A 56 -11.01 5.44 10.70
C ASN A 56 -10.14 5.74 11.92
N VAL A 57 -10.75 6.21 13.00
CA VAL A 57 -10.03 6.58 14.23
C VAL A 57 -9.54 5.31 14.96
N PRO A 58 -8.28 5.26 15.42
CA PRO A 58 -7.78 4.17 16.26
C PRO A 58 -8.61 4.00 17.53
N SER A 59 -8.73 2.76 17.99
CA SER A 59 -9.50 2.45 19.20
C SER A 59 -8.91 3.11 20.43
N SER A 60 -9.75 3.71 21.27
CA SER A 60 -9.36 4.20 22.60
C SER A 60 -9.16 3.09 23.63
N SER A 61 -9.44 1.83 23.28
CA SER A 61 -9.25 0.68 24.17
C SER A 61 -7.77 0.33 24.40
N GLN A 62 -6.88 0.81 23.52
CA GLN A 62 -5.45 0.59 23.59
C GLN A 62 -4.77 1.93 23.89
N ASN A 63 -3.71 1.90 24.70
CA ASN A 63 -2.89 3.08 24.94
C ASN A 63 -1.80 3.16 23.85
N TYR A 64 -1.96 4.10 22.92
CA TYR A 64 -1.05 4.28 21.78
C TYR A 64 -0.12 5.48 22.02
N ALA A 65 1.18 5.23 22.17
CA ALA A 65 2.21 6.29 22.29
C ALA A 65 2.90 6.60 20.97
N PHE A 66 2.98 5.62 20.06
CA PHE A 66 3.73 5.74 18.81
C PHE A 66 2.85 5.41 17.61
N GLN A 67 3.26 5.89 16.43
CA GLN A 67 2.59 5.59 15.17
C GLN A 67 3.60 5.14 14.12
N ALA A 68 3.20 4.15 13.31
CA ALA A 68 4.00 3.63 12.21
C ALA A 68 3.10 3.25 11.03
N LEU A 69 3.69 3.15 9.84
CA LEU A 69 2.98 2.74 8.63
C LEU A 69 3.10 1.22 8.41
N ALA A 70 1.98 0.58 8.08
CA ALA A 70 1.93 -0.79 7.60
C ALA A 70 1.73 -0.79 6.07
N ILE A 71 2.85 -0.89 5.36
CA ILE A 71 2.95 -0.64 3.92
C ILE A 71 3.73 -1.78 3.23
N ASN A 72 3.57 -2.01 1.92
CA ASN A 72 2.72 -1.31 0.97
C ASN A 72 1.40 -2.03 0.79
N LEU A 73 0.33 -1.27 0.58
CA LEU A 73 -0.98 -1.80 0.22
C LEU A 73 -1.59 -0.89 -0.84
N ARG A 74 -1.10 -1.01 -2.07
CA ARG A 74 -1.58 -0.23 -3.21
C ARG A 74 -3.01 -0.59 -3.54
N GLY A 75 -3.71 0.36 -4.15
CA GLY A 75 -5.15 0.30 -4.38
C GLY A 75 -6.02 0.70 -3.18
N ASN A 76 -5.40 1.07 -2.06
CA ASN A 76 -6.08 1.56 -0.86
C ASN A 76 -5.32 2.77 -0.28
N ILE A 77 -6.04 3.80 0.17
CA ILE A 77 -5.44 4.98 0.83
C ILE A 77 -4.89 4.62 2.22
N GLN A 78 -4.06 5.49 2.81
CA GLN A 78 -3.56 5.26 4.16
C GLN A 78 -4.71 5.19 5.17
N ASN A 79 -4.50 4.43 6.23
CA ASN A 79 -5.49 4.17 7.29
C ASN A 79 -6.79 3.50 6.80
N THR A 80 -6.67 2.60 5.82
CA THR A 80 -7.78 1.69 5.44
C THR A 80 -8.06 0.66 6.55
N GLY A 81 -7.08 0.40 7.40
CA GLY A 81 -7.22 -0.31 8.67
C GLY A 81 -6.16 0.18 9.65
N ASN A 82 -6.39 -0.01 10.95
CA ASN A 82 -5.40 0.29 11.98
C ASN A 82 -5.52 -0.69 13.16
N GLY A 83 -4.46 -0.75 13.96
CA GLY A 83 -4.39 -1.55 15.17
C GLY A 83 -2.97 -1.66 15.73
N ASN A 84 -2.81 -2.29 16.89
CA ASN A 84 -1.48 -2.53 17.49
C ASN A 84 -0.72 -3.71 16.85
N ASN A 85 -1.34 -4.42 15.92
CA ASN A 85 -0.68 -5.42 15.09
C ASN A 85 -1.05 -5.23 13.61
N ALA A 86 -0.14 -5.57 12.72
CA ALA A 86 -0.39 -5.55 11.28
C ALA A 86 0.41 -6.62 10.54
N LEU A 87 -0.16 -7.14 9.46
CA LEU A 87 0.48 -8.04 8.50
C LEU A 87 0.29 -7.51 7.09
N VAL A 88 1.35 -7.57 6.28
CA VAL A 88 1.33 -7.15 4.87
C VAL A 88 2.09 -8.16 4.02
N PHE A 89 1.50 -8.55 2.91
CA PHE A 89 2.08 -9.42 1.89
C PHE A 89 2.07 -8.68 0.55
N ASN A 90 3.20 -8.70 -0.14
CA ASN A 90 3.36 -8.10 -1.45
C ASN A 90 3.93 -9.14 -2.42
N SER A 91 3.33 -9.23 -3.59
CA SER A 91 3.83 -10.04 -4.70
C SER A 91 3.95 -9.17 -5.93
N GLU A 92 5.12 -9.15 -6.55
CA GLU A 92 5.43 -8.31 -7.70
C GLU A 92 6.15 -9.08 -8.80
N PHE A 93 5.65 -8.97 -10.02
CA PHE A 93 6.40 -9.24 -11.23
C PHE A 93 7.13 -7.97 -11.65
N ARG A 94 8.42 -8.08 -11.94
CA ARG A 94 9.35 -6.96 -12.13
C ARG A 94 10.14 -7.17 -13.42
N LEU A 95 9.75 -6.47 -14.48
CA LEU A 95 10.31 -6.58 -15.83
C LEU A 95 11.13 -5.33 -16.21
N PRO A 96 12.46 -5.36 -16.05
CA PRO A 96 13.37 -4.39 -16.66
C PRO A 96 13.30 -4.52 -18.19
N VAL A 97 12.55 -3.64 -18.86
CA VAL A 97 12.10 -3.88 -20.24
C VAL A 97 13.27 -3.97 -21.20
N PHE A 98 14.11 -2.93 -21.23
CA PHE A 98 15.16 -2.84 -22.24
C PHE A 98 16.32 -3.77 -21.95
N THR A 99 16.69 -3.98 -20.69
CA THR A 99 17.78 -4.90 -20.32
C THR A 99 17.36 -6.37 -20.41
N THR A 100 16.05 -6.69 -20.40
CA THR A 100 15.56 -8.06 -20.66
C THR A 100 15.54 -8.35 -22.16
N LEU A 101 15.07 -7.40 -22.98
CA LEU A 101 14.89 -7.60 -24.42
C LEU A 101 16.17 -7.39 -25.23
N LEU A 102 17.02 -6.43 -24.84
CA LEU A 102 18.25 -6.08 -25.57
C LEU A 102 19.47 -6.67 -24.88
N SER A 103 20.37 -7.26 -25.67
CA SER A 103 21.64 -7.83 -25.20
C SER A 103 22.83 -6.92 -25.48
N ARG A 104 22.64 -5.60 -25.33
CA ARG A 104 23.68 -4.58 -25.53
C ARG A 104 23.66 -3.53 -24.41
N PRO A 105 24.81 -2.90 -24.11
CA PRO A 105 24.85 -1.79 -23.15
C PRO A 105 23.92 -0.64 -23.55
N ILE A 106 23.25 -0.07 -22.55
CA ILE A 106 22.37 1.10 -22.72
C ILE A 106 22.97 2.26 -21.92
N ASN A 107 23.41 3.30 -22.63
CA ASN A 107 24.03 4.48 -22.02
C ASN A 107 22.99 5.38 -21.31
N ASN A 108 21.78 5.45 -21.85
CA ASN A 108 20.69 6.24 -21.26
C ASN A 108 20.20 5.58 -19.95
N ILE A 109 20.37 6.27 -18.82
CA ILE A 109 20.02 5.76 -17.49
C ILE A 109 18.52 5.50 -17.32
N PHE A 110 17.66 6.33 -17.93
CA PHE A 110 16.22 6.14 -17.90
C PHE A 110 15.83 4.84 -18.60
N LEU A 111 16.31 4.62 -19.83
CA LEU A 111 16.01 3.38 -20.57
C LEU A 111 16.61 2.15 -19.89
N ARG A 112 17.84 2.26 -19.37
CA ARG A 112 18.50 1.15 -18.68
C ARG A 112 17.73 0.71 -17.43
N ASN A 113 17.16 1.66 -16.69
CA ASN A 113 16.47 1.41 -15.43
C ASN A 113 14.95 1.32 -15.58
N PHE A 114 14.41 1.48 -16.80
CA PHE A 114 12.98 1.42 -17.04
C PHE A 114 12.44 0.01 -16.79
N GLN A 115 11.55 -0.09 -15.82
CA GLN A 115 10.98 -1.34 -15.34
C GLN A 115 9.46 -1.24 -15.27
N LEU A 116 8.78 -2.23 -15.85
CA LEU A 116 7.35 -2.42 -15.66
C LEU A 116 7.12 -3.42 -14.52
N THR A 117 6.06 -3.18 -13.76
CA THR A 117 5.68 -4.04 -12.66
C THR A 117 4.20 -4.38 -12.70
N GLN A 118 3.87 -5.60 -12.30
CA GLN A 118 2.52 -6.01 -11.95
C GLN A 118 2.57 -6.46 -10.49
N PHE A 119 1.63 -6.00 -9.69
CA PHE A 119 1.65 -6.26 -8.26
C PHE A 119 0.30 -6.71 -7.72
N VAL A 120 0.37 -7.45 -6.61
CA VAL A 120 -0.74 -7.84 -5.75
C VAL A 120 -0.30 -7.62 -4.31
N ASP A 121 -1.06 -6.82 -3.58
CA ASP A 121 -0.82 -6.49 -2.19
C ASP A 121 -2.01 -6.96 -1.35
N LEU A 122 -1.71 -7.59 -0.21
CA LEU A 122 -2.69 -8.03 0.78
C LEU A 122 -2.22 -7.55 2.15
N GLY A 123 -3.15 -7.07 2.97
CA GLY A 123 -2.78 -6.62 4.32
C GLY A 123 -3.95 -6.60 5.27
N THR A 124 -3.64 -6.69 6.57
CA THR A 124 -4.61 -6.60 7.64
C THR A 124 -3.98 -5.92 8.85
N ALA A 125 -4.78 -5.19 9.60
CA ALA A 125 -4.40 -4.57 10.86
C ALA A 125 -5.51 -4.80 11.86
N TRP A 126 -5.13 -5.18 13.08
CA TRP A 126 -6.08 -5.58 14.12
C TRP A 126 -5.52 -5.27 15.51
N GLU A 127 -6.40 -5.40 16.50
CA GLU A 127 -6.10 -5.12 17.89
C GLU A 127 -6.09 -6.39 18.73
N GLY A 128 -5.12 -6.49 19.64
CA GLY A 128 -5.07 -7.55 20.64
C GLY A 128 -4.54 -8.89 20.12
N SER A 129 -5.22 -9.97 20.50
CA SER A 129 -4.80 -11.36 20.20
C SER A 129 -4.85 -11.67 18.71
N ILE A 130 -4.10 -12.69 18.28
CA ILE A 130 -4.12 -13.20 16.89
C ILE A 130 -5.48 -13.76 16.49
N GLU A 131 -6.30 -14.18 17.46
CA GLU A 131 -7.68 -14.64 17.24
C GLU A 131 -8.60 -13.51 16.75
N ALA A 132 -8.22 -12.24 16.98
CA ALA A 132 -8.97 -11.08 16.52
C ALA A 132 -8.64 -10.67 15.07
N ILE A 133 -7.78 -11.43 14.36
CA ILE A 133 -7.50 -11.19 12.95
C ILE A 133 -8.79 -11.30 12.15
N LYS A 134 -9.18 -10.16 11.57
CA LYS A 134 -10.29 -10.03 10.66
C LYS A 134 -9.99 -8.92 9.67
N ARG A 135 -10.78 -8.84 8.61
CA ARG A 135 -10.68 -7.71 7.70
C ARG A 135 -11.08 -6.43 8.43
N PRO A 136 -10.25 -5.37 8.39
CA PRO A 136 -10.56 -4.11 9.08
C PRO A 136 -11.88 -3.54 8.54
N THR A 137 -12.55 -2.75 9.37
CA THR A 137 -13.81 -2.09 9.03
C THR A 137 -13.76 -0.67 9.53
N VAL A 138 -14.24 0.27 8.72
CA VAL A 138 -14.31 1.68 9.09
C VAL A 138 -15.76 2.03 9.40
N ARG A 139 -16.00 2.72 10.51
CA ARG A 139 -17.31 3.31 10.82
C ARG A 139 -17.33 4.74 10.29
N SER A 140 -18.30 5.06 9.46
CA SER A 140 -18.51 6.41 8.94
C SER A 140 -19.91 6.90 9.28
N GLY A 141 -20.04 8.18 9.64
CA GLY A 141 -21.30 8.81 10.05
C GLY A 141 -21.37 9.16 11.53
N LEU A 142 -22.35 9.98 11.88
CA LEU A 142 -22.62 10.45 13.25
C LEU A 142 -23.81 9.67 13.85
N PRO A 143 -23.83 9.43 15.17
CA PRO A 143 -25.00 8.86 15.83
C PRO A 143 -26.28 9.65 15.49
N PRO A 144 -27.44 8.99 15.30
CA PRO A 144 -27.69 7.57 15.54
C PRO A 144 -27.43 6.65 14.33
N VAL A 145 -27.11 7.17 13.14
CA VAL A 145 -26.92 6.36 11.92
C VAL A 145 -25.44 6.29 11.54
N GLN A 146 -24.84 5.12 11.75
CA GLN A 146 -23.47 4.84 11.34
C GLN A 146 -23.44 3.73 10.29
N VAL A 147 -22.63 3.93 9.26
CA VAL A 147 -22.38 2.94 8.21
C VAL A 147 -21.05 2.24 8.50
N VAL A 148 -21.08 0.90 8.51
CA VAL A 148 -19.86 0.10 8.59
C VAL A 148 -19.40 -0.22 7.18
N ILE A 149 -18.26 0.36 6.79
CA ILE A 149 -17.63 0.15 5.50
C ILE A 149 -16.51 -0.87 5.67
N GLN A 150 -16.64 -2.00 5.00
CA GLN A 150 -15.58 -2.99 4.93
C GLN A 150 -14.79 -2.81 3.63
N PRO A 151 -13.47 -2.53 3.68
CA PRO A 151 -12.62 -2.50 2.51
C PRO A 151 -12.61 -3.84 1.78
N ARG A 152 -12.29 -3.80 0.49
CA ARG A 152 -12.37 -4.98 -0.39
C ARG A 152 -11.08 -5.80 -0.32
N GLY A 153 -11.20 -7.12 -0.49
CA GLY A 153 -10.08 -8.04 -0.28
C GLY A 153 -10.52 -9.50 -0.16
N VAL A 154 -9.62 -10.35 0.33
CA VAL A 154 -9.79 -11.81 0.42
C VAL A 154 -9.55 -12.27 1.85
N GLY A 155 -10.49 -13.04 2.41
CA GLY A 155 -10.40 -13.50 3.81
C GLY A 155 -10.22 -12.33 4.78
N PRO A 156 -9.29 -12.41 5.76
CA PRO A 156 -9.05 -11.34 6.73
C PRO A 156 -8.26 -10.16 6.15
N PHE A 157 -7.85 -10.22 4.88
CA PHE A 157 -7.01 -9.21 4.26
C PHE A 157 -7.82 -8.24 3.42
N VAL A 158 -7.48 -6.95 3.55
CA VAL A 158 -7.71 -5.95 2.51
C VAL A 158 -6.73 -6.23 1.38
N GLY A 159 -7.17 -6.04 0.14
CA GLY A 159 -6.30 -6.31 -0.99
C GLY A 159 -6.37 -5.24 -2.06
N GLY A 160 -5.30 -5.15 -2.82
CA GLY A 160 -5.26 -4.42 -4.06
C GLY A 160 -4.28 -5.03 -5.04
N TYR A 161 -4.41 -4.66 -6.30
CA TYR A 161 -3.53 -5.11 -7.36
C TYR A 161 -3.45 -4.04 -8.45
N GLY A 162 -2.46 -4.16 -9.31
CA GLY A 162 -2.31 -3.19 -10.37
C GLY A 162 -1.00 -3.30 -11.10
N PHE A 163 -0.65 -2.20 -11.74
CA PHE A 163 0.52 -2.07 -12.59
C PHE A 163 1.30 -0.83 -12.23
N GLY A 164 2.60 -0.88 -12.47
CA GLY A 164 3.48 0.24 -12.20
C GLY A 164 4.62 0.34 -13.18
N ALA A 165 5.21 1.53 -13.25
CA ALA A 165 6.42 1.81 -14.00
C ALA A 165 7.44 2.49 -13.09
N ARG A 166 8.70 2.10 -13.22
CA ARG A 166 9.81 2.61 -12.41
C ARG A 166 10.96 2.98 -13.32
N SER A 167 11.64 4.09 -13.04
CA SER A 167 12.86 4.45 -13.74
C SER A 167 13.66 5.52 -12.99
N SER A 168 14.91 5.72 -13.41
CA SER A 168 15.75 6.82 -12.95
C SER A 168 15.56 8.06 -13.81
N ILE A 169 15.15 9.16 -13.18
CA ILE A 169 14.94 10.47 -13.79
C ILE A 169 15.72 11.50 -12.97
N PHE A 170 16.59 12.29 -13.62
CA PHE A 170 17.42 13.32 -12.97
C PHE A 170 18.22 12.84 -11.73
N GLY A 171 18.65 11.57 -11.71
CA GLY A 171 19.39 10.99 -10.57
C GLY A 171 18.50 10.40 -9.47
N TYR A 172 17.19 10.64 -9.52
CA TYR A 172 16.21 10.07 -8.58
C TYR A 172 15.56 8.82 -9.17
N PHE A 173 15.26 7.83 -8.32
CA PHE A 173 14.51 6.64 -8.72
C PHE A 173 13.02 6.86 -8.43
N LEU A 174 12.23 7.05 -9.49
CA LEU A 174 10.81 7.35 -9.40
C LEU A 174 9.99 6.10 -9.72
N LYS A 175 8.88 5.94 -9.00
CA LYS A 175 7.89 4.89 -9.19
C LYS A 175 6.51 5.53 -9.42
N VAL A 176 5.81 5.06 -10.43
CA VAL A 176 4.41 5.43 -10.72
C VAL A 176 3.60 4.15 -10.76
N ASP A 177 2.75 3.95 -9.76
CA ASP A 177 1.93 2.75 -9.62
C ASP A 177 0.44 3.14 -9.73
N ALA A 178 -0.33 2.40 -10.51
CA ALA A 178 -1.79 2.48 -10.54
C ALA A 178 -2.36 1.23 -9.87
N GLY A 179 -3.04 1.41 -8.74
CA GLY A 179 -3.59 0.30 -7.94
C GLY A 179 -5.11 0.36 -7.86
N TRP A 180 -5.75 -0.79 -7.99
CA TRP A 180 -7.18 -0.99 -7.77
C TRP A 180 -7.39 -1.78 -6.48
N SER A 181 -8.42 -1.41 -5.72
CA SER A 181 -8.90 -2.24 -4.61
C SER A 181 -9.49 -3.54 -5.16
N MET A 182 -9.40 -4.65 -4.41
CA MET A 182 -9.89 -5.98 -4.81
C MET A 182 -11.44 -6.08 -4.86
N ASN A 183 -12.09 -5.29 -5.72
CA ASN A 183 -13.54 -5.19 -5.85
C ASN A 183 -14.05 -5.79 -7.18
N GLY A 184 -13.58 -6.98 -7.55
CA GLY A 184 -13.77 -7.56 -8.88
C GLY A 184 -12.58 -7.28 -9.80
N PHE A 185 -12.73 -7.47 -11.12
CA PHE A 185 -11.66 -7.29 -12.12
C PHE A 185 -11.62 -5.85 -12.64
N PHE A 186 -10.55 -5.12 -12.28
CA PHE A 186 -10.27 -3.71 -12.57
C PHE A 186 -11.50 -2.78 -12.46
N LYS A 187 -12.31 -2.99 -11.42
CA LYS A 187 -13.56 -2.26 -11.21
C LYS A 187 -13.33 -0.99 -10.40
N GLY A 188 -13.88 0.13 -10.87
CA GLY A 188 -13.73 1.45 -10.24
C GLY A 188 -12.46 2.16 -10.68
N ASN A 189 -12.22 3.33 -10.08
CA ASN A 189 -11.08 4.17 -10.43
C ASN A 189 -9.81 3.69 -9.72
N PRO A 190 -8.66 3.60 -10.42
CA PRO A 190 -7.38 3.34 -9.77
C PRO A 190 -6.98 4.50 -8.87
N ILE A 191 -6.24 4.18 -7.82
CA ILE A 191 -5.45 5.14 -7.09
C ILE A 191 -4.06 5.19 -7.75
N VAL A 192 -3.63 6.39 -8.13
CA VAL A 192 -2.30 6.63 -8.68
C VAL A 192 -1.36 7.02 -7.55
N TYR A 193 -0.25 6.30 -7.46
CA TYR A 193 0.81 6.52 -6.51
C TYR A 193 2.05 6.99 -7.25
N ILE A 194 2.61 8.12 -6.81
CA ILE A 194 3.91 8.60 -7.28
C ILE A 194 4.81 8.60 -6.06
N SER A 195 5.95 7.91 -6.13
CA SER A 195 6.88 7.82 -5.01
C SER A 195 8.32 7.80 -5.47
N MET A 196 9.21 8.02 -4.51
CA MET A 196 10.65 7.96 -4.69
C MET A 196 11.23 6.82 -3.85
N GLY A 197 12.19 6.08 -4.38
CA GLY A 197 12.88 5.03 -3.64
C GLY A 197 13.10 3.75 -4.44
N VAL A 198 14.15 3.02 -4.09
CA VAL A 198 14.64 1.86 -4.85
C VAL A 198 13.97 0.54 -4.50
N ASP A 199 13.31 0.45 -3.33
CA ASP A 199 12.61 -0.75 -2.89
C ASP A 199 11.09 -0.63 -3.04
N PHE A 200 10.35 -1.69 -2.68
CA PHE A 200 8.88 -1.79 -2.76
C PHE A 200 8.19 -0.48 -2.43
#